data_AF-A0A6H9IKX9-F1
#
_entry.id   AF-A0A6H9IKX9-F1
#
_cell.length_a   1.000
_cell.length_b   1.000
_cell.length_c   1.000
_cell.angle_alpha   90.00
_cell.angle_beta   90.00
_cell.angle_gamma   90.00
#
_symmetry.space_group_name_H-M   'P 1'
#
loop_
_entity.id
_entity.type
_entity.pdbx_description
1 polymer ?
#
loop_
_entity_poly.entity_id
_entity_poly.type
_entity_poly.pdbx_seq_one_letter_code
_entity_poly.pdbx_strand_id
1 'polypeptide(L)' 'MTVKEAIEKWGISDRQIQLLCKQSRMIGAYRLSWTWAIPEDAVKSVDG' A
#
# COMPACT_ATOMS: atom_id res chain seq x y z
N MET A 1 6.58 5.88 -2.37
CA MET A 1 5.28 6.57 -2.33
C MET A 1 4.61 6.42 -0.97
N THR A 2 3.76 7.36 -0.61
CA THR A 2 2.93 7.37 0.60
C THR A 2 1.61 6.65 0.36
N VAL A 3 0.85 6.36 1.43
CA VAL A 3 -0.51 5.82 1.34
C VAL A 3 -1.40 6.66 0.41
N LYS A 4 -1.34 7.99 0.49
CA LYS A 4 -2.15 8.88 -0.35
C LYS A 4 -1.83 8.74 -1.84
N GLU A 5 -0.55 8.72 -2.18
CA GLU A 5 -0.13 8.52 -3.57
C GLU A 5 -0.55 7.15 -4.10
N ALA A 6 -0.50 6.11 -3.28
CA ALA A 6 -0.96 4.78 -3.65
C ALA A 6 -2.49 4.72 -3.84
N ILE A 7 -3.27 5.49 -3.06
CA ILE A 7 -4.73 5.65 -3.24
C ILE A 7 -5.03 6.26 -4.60
N GLU A 8 -4.34 7.35 -4.95
CA GLU A 8 -4.51 8.02 -6.25
C GLU A 8 -4.07 7.11 -7.41
N LYS A 9 -2.95 6.40 -7.25
CA LYS A 9 -2.41 5.51 -8.29
C LYS A 9 -3.26 4.25 -8.51
N TRP A 10 -3.83 3.67 -7.46
CA TRP A 10 -4.56 2.39 -7.56
C TRP A 10 -6.08 2.50 -7.48
N GLY A 11 -6.60 3.70 -7.18
CA GLY A 11 -8.03 3.99 -7.04
C GLY A 11 -8.70 3.22 -5.89
N ILE A 12 -7.96 2.90 -4.83
CA ILE A 12 -8.47 2.13 -3.68
C ILE A 12 -8.47 2.98 -2.41
N SER A 13 -9.41 2.73 -1.49
CA SER A 13 -9.51 3.51 -0.25
C SER A 13 -8.37 3.22 0.75
N ASP A 14 -8.12 4.13 1.69
CA ASP A 14 -7.13 3.95 2.78
C ASP A 14 -7.24 2.60 3.50
N ARG A 15 -8.46 2.14 3.77
CA ARG A 15 -8.71 0.85 4.42
C ARG A 15 -8.18 -0.32 3.62
N GLN A 16 -8.33 -0.29 2.30
CA GLN A 16 -7.80 -1.34 1.40
C GLN A 16 -6.28 -1.32 1.40
N ILE A 17 -5.65 -0.14 1.38
CA ILE A 17 -4.19 -0.02 1.49
C ILE A 17 -3.69 -0.57 2.81
N GLN A 18 -4.33 -0.22 3.93
CA GLN A 18 -3.95 -0.74 5.24
C GLN A 18 -4.09 -2.26 5.31
N LEU A 19 -5.11 -2.84 4.68
CA LEU A 19 -5.27 -4.29 4.55
C LEU A 19 -4.12 -4.90 3.74
N LEU A 20 -3.78 -4.32 2.58
CA LEU A 20 -2.67 -4.79 1.75
C LEU A 20 -1.32 -4.72 2.48
N CYS A 21 -1.06 -3.63 3.20
CA CYS A 21 0.10 -3.46 4.06
C CYS A 21 0.14 -4.51 5.18
N LYS A 22 -0.99 -4.74 5.87
CA LYS A 22 -1.10 -5.71 6.95
C LYS A 22 -0.98 -7.15 6.48
N GLN A 23 -1.51 -7.46 5.30
CA GLN A 23 -1.45 -8.79 4.70
C GLN A 23 -0.08 -9.13 4.12
N SER A 24 0.92 -8.24 4.23
CA SER A 24 2.24 -8.39 3.62
C SER A 24 2.18 -8.66 2.11
N ARG A 25 1.09 -8.25 1.45
CA ARG A 25 0.90 -8.39 0.00
C ARG A 25 1.67 -7.34 -0.80
N MET A 26 2.12 -6.27 -0.12
CA MET A 26 3.03 -5.29 -0.70
C MET A 26 4.44 -5.54 -0.19
N ILE A 27 5.24 -6.18 -1.05
CA ILE A 27 6.65 -6.44 -0.79
C ILE A 27 7.37 -5.11 -0.57
N GLY A 28 8.02 -4.97 0.60
CA GLY A 28 8.75 -3.76 0.97
C GLY A 28 7.90 -2.62 1.53
N ALA A 29 6.58 -2.78 1.68
CA ALA A 29 5.79 -1.81 2.43
C ALA A 29 6.10 -1.93 3.93
N TYR A 30 6.46 -0.82 4.57
CA TYR A 30 6.78 -0.81 6.01
C TYR A 30 6.12 0.37 6.72
N ARG A 31 5.89 0.18 8.01
CA ARG A 31 5.24 1.19 8.84
C ARG A 31 6.24 2.29 9.20
N LEU A 32 6.00 3.49 8.71
CA LEU A 32 6.79 4.69 8.99
C LEU A 32 6.06 5.50 10.07
N SER A 33 6.26 5.13 11.33
CA SER A 33 5.55 5.66 12.51
C SER A 33 4.02 5.65 12.37
N TRP A 34 3.44 6.77 11.94
CA TRP A 34 1.99 6.99 11.82
C TRP A 34 1.45 6.70 10.42
N THR A 35 2.33 6.60 9.42
CA THR A 35 1.98 6.32 8.02
C THR A 35 2.64 5.04 7.53
N TRP A 36 2.31 4.61 6.31
CA TRP A 36 3.00 3.51 5.62
C TRP A 36 3.85 4.06 4.49
N ALA A 37 5.10 3.62 4.46
CA ALA A 37 5.97 3.78 3.30
C ALA A 37 5.70 2.62 2.35
N ILE A 38 5.29 2.95 1.13
CA ILE A 38 4.98 1.98 0.09
C ILE A 38 6.06 2.15 -0.98
N PRO A 39 6.83 1.10 -1.32
CA PRO A 39 7.83 1.19 -2.37
C PRO A 39 7.16 1.39 -3.73
N GLU A 40 7.84 2.04 -4.66
CA GLU A 40 7.27 2.30 -5.99
C GLU A 40 7.08 1.03 -6.82
N ASP A 41 7.96 0.05 -6.60
CA ASP A 41 7.87 -1.33 -7.07
C ASP A 41 6.79 -2.17 -6.39
N ALA A 42 6.04 -1.62 -5.42
CA ALA A 42 4.88 -2.32 -4.89
C ALA A 42 3.88 -2.51 -6.03
N VAL A 43 3.78 -3.73 -6.54
CA VAL A 43 2.73 -4.10 -7.48
C VAL A 43 1.45 -4.26 -6.67
N LYS A 44 0.36 -3.57 -7.06
CA LYS A 44 -0.97 -3.87 -6.55
C LYS A 44 -1.18 -5.38 -6.80
N SER A 45 -1.15 -6.19 -5.75
CA SER A 45 -1.37 -7.64 -5.86
C SER A 45 -2.79 -7.84 -6.39
N VAL A 46 -2.91 -8.06 -7.70
CA VAL A 46 -4.16 -8.25 -8.44
C VAL A 46 -4.64 -9.69 -8.30
N ASP A 47 -4.52 -10.31 -7.12
CA ASP A 47 -5.20 -11.61 -6.96
C ASP A 47 -6.70 -11.34 -6.90
N GLY A 48 -7.32 -11.65 -8.05
CA GLY A 48 -8.57 -12.40 -8.22
C GLY A 48 -9.76 -11.97 -7.39
#